data_AF-A0A1H5PZ35-F1
#
_entry.id   AF-A0A1H5PZ35-F1
#
_cell.length_a   1.000
_cell.length_b   1.000
_cell.length_c   1.000
_cell.angle_alpha   90.00
_cell.angle_beta   90.00
_cell.angle_gamma   90.00
#
_symmetry.space_group_name_H-M   'P 1'
#
loop_
_entity.id
_entity.type
_entity.pdbx_description
1 polymer ?
#
loop_
_entity_poly.entity_id
_entity_poly.type
_entity_poly.pdbx_seq_one_letter_code
_entity_poly.pdbx_strand_id
1 'polypeptide(L)'
;MDVGALISQARHEARLTQLELAQRAGVSWFAISHYEKGRRLPTLGVLRAVLAAAGKQLHAELEPLDADVRRAIARVAASPVEDRPAARNWYWLHEFIAPDHRVEGVAAAQLLGAPVPVDHLDIAVADLPAACEALVGNGEMPGPRLTVRRGAWAFAAPGVRRQATDREIADAGARLRELVREQCPDDTFWMVSAQCWARVRLVPPADVERYVEVVLPAGVVRVAPLHEIESTDPRVSRALRVLRDDAGATRSG
;
A
#
# COMPACT_ATOMS: atom_id res chain seq x y z
N MET A 1 -15.59 2.98 10.13
CA MET A 1 -16.70 2.05 9.84
C MET A 1 -17.70 2.80 8.98
N ASP A 2 -18.21 2.21 7.90
CA ASP A 2 -19.26 2.83 7.08
C ASP A 2 -20.67 2.41 7.52
N VAL A 3 -21.70 3.02 6.93
CA VAL A 3 -23.11 2.77 7.30
C VAL A 3 -23.55 1.33 7.00
N GLY A 4 -23.05 0.73 5.92
CA GLY A 4 -23.42 -0.64 5.55
C GLY A 4 -22.84 -1.66 6.54
N ALA A 5 -21.57 -1.47 6.92
CA ALA A 5 -20.91 -2.25 7.96
C ALA A 5 -21.60 -2.10 9.32
N LEU A 6 -22.04 -0.89 9.69
CA LEU A 6 -22.78 -0.63 10.92
C LEU A 6 -24.11 -1.41 10.96
N ILE A 7 -24.89 -1.39 9.87
CA ILE A 7 -26.14 -2.14 9.75
C ILE A 7 -25.88 -3.65 9.83
N SER A 8 -24.90 -4.14 9.08
CA SER A 8 -24.54 -5.55 9.05
C SER A 8 -24.11 -6.05 10.44
N GLN A 9 -23.26 -5.28 11.13
CA GLN A 9 -22.82 -5.59 12.49
C GLN A 9 -24.01 -5.64 13.46
N ALA A 10 -24.87 -4.61 13.48
CA ALA A 10 -26.05 -4.59 14.35
C ALA A 10 -26.96 -5.80 14.09
N ARG A 11 -27.17 -6.16 12.82
CA ARG A 11 -27.95 -7.33 12.42
C ARG A 11 -27.34 -8.64 12.94
N HIS A 12 -26.03 -8.81 12.76
CA HIS A 12 -25.32 -10.01 13.20
C HIS A 12 -25.31 -10.15 14.72
N GLU A 13 -25.10 -9.07 15.45
CA GLU A 13 -25.20 -9.04 16.93
C GLU A 13 -26.62 -9.39 17.42
N ALA A 14 -27.65 -8.94 16.69
CA ALA A 14 -29.04 -9.29 16.96
C ALA A 14 -29.44 -10.71 16.47
N ARG A 15 -28.52 -11.43 15.82
CA ARG A 15 -28.73 -12.76 15.21
C ARG A 15 -29.89 -12.81 14.22
N LEU A 16 -30.06 -11.74 13.44
CA LEU A 16 -31.11 -11.65 12.43
C LEU A 16 -30.57 -11.94 11.02
N THR A 17 -31.41 -12.55 10.20
CA THR A 17 -31.27 -12.54 8.75
C THR A 17 -31.61 -11.16 8.18
N GLN A 18 -31.17 -10.86 6.95
CA GLN A 18 -31.54 -9.61 6.28
C GLN A 18 -33.06 -9.49 6.11
N LEU A 19 -33.77 -10.61 5.94
CA LEU A 19 -35.22 -10.63 5.78
C LEU A 19 -35.93 -10.29 7.08
N GLU A 20 -35.52 -10.88 8.20
CA GLU A 20 -36.09 -10.58 9.51
C GLU A 20 -35.83 -9.12 9.92
N LEU A 21 -34.62 -8.60 9.66
CA LEU A 21 -34.32 -7.20 9.92
C LEU A 21 -35.21 -6.28 9.07
N ALA A 22 -35.37 -6.58 7.78
CA ALA A 22 -36.23 -5.83 6.88
C ALA A 22 -37.69 -5.81 7.37
N GLN A 23 -38.23 -6.97 7.74
CA GLN A 23 -39.59 -7.09 8.28
C GLN A 23 -39.77 -6.28 9.57
N ARG A 24 -38.83 -6.37 10.52
CA ARG A 24 -38.90 -5.61 11.78
C ARG A 24 -38.77 -4.10 11.57
N ALA A 25 -37.95 -3.69 10.60
CA ALA A 25 -37.72 -2.28 10.29
C ALA A 25 -38.78 -1.67 9.36
N GLY A 26 -39.73 -2.47 8.85
CA GLY A 26 -40.75 -2.00 7.89
C GLY A 26 -40.16 -1.56 6.55
N VAL A 27 -39.03 -2.13 6.14
CA VAL A 27 -38.37 -1.85 4.85
C VAL A 27 -38.32 -3.12 4.00
N SER A 28 -38.03 -2.98 2.70
CA SER A 28 -37.87 -4.15 1.84
C SER A 28 -36.55 -4.88 2.13
N TRP A 29 -36.54 -6.20 1.94
CA TRP A 29 -35.31 -7.00 2.00
C TRP A 29 -34.23 -6.47 1.03
N PHE A 30 -34.62 -6.07 -0.17
CA PHE A 30 -33.73 -5.43 -1.14
C PHE A 30 -33.08 -4.16 -0.57
N ALA A 31 -33.81 -3.33 0.19
CA ALA A 31 -33.23 -2.15 0.81
C ALA A 31 -32.09 -2.50 1.79
N ILE A 32 -32.31 -3.46 2.70
CA ILE A 32 -31.25 -3.93 3.62
C ILE A 32 -30.05 -4.48 2.85
N SER A 33 -30.28 -5.32 1.84
CA SER A 33 -29.20 -5.87 1.00
C SER A 33 -28.40 -4.78 0.29
N HIS A 34 -29.06 -3.75 -0.23
CA HIS A 34 -28.41 -2.61 -0.86
C HIS A 34 -27.65 -1.73 0.15
N TYR A 35 -28.21 -1.52 1.35
CA TYR A 35 -27.55 -0.76 2.41
C TYR A 35 -26.28 -1.46 2.89
N GLU A 36 -26.34 -2.75 3.22
CA GLU A 36 -25.17 -3.51 3.71
C GLU A 36 -24.06 -3.61 2.66
N LYS A 37 -24.41 -3.60 1.37
CA LYS A 37 -23.44 -3.60 0.26
C LYS A 37 -22.98 -2.20 -0.15
N GLY A 38 -23.43 -1.15 0.53
CA GLY A 38 -23.10 0.24 0.20
C GLY A 38 -23.65 0.72 -1.15
N ARG A 39 -24.57 -0.02 -1.78
CA ARG A 39 -25.17 0.34 -3.08
C ARG A 39 -26.19 1.47 -2.98
N ARG A 40 -26.71 1.70 -1.78
CA ARG A 40 -27.65 2.77 -1.45
C ARG A 40 -27.37 3.21 -0.03
N LEU A 41 -27.50 4.50 0.26
CA LEU A 41 -27.47 4.99 1.63
C LEU A 41 -28.90 5.18 2.15
N PRO A 42 -29.23 4.70 3.36
CA PRO A 42 -30.49 5.05 4.02
C PRO A 42 -30.51 6.54 4.38
N THR A 43 -31.68 7.13 4.44
CA THR A 43 -31.83 8.43 5.14
C THR A 43 -31.55 8.23 6.63
N LEU A 44 -31.23 9.30 7.35
CA LEU A 44 -31.00 9.21 8.80
C LEU A 44 -32.21 8.61 9.55
N GLY A 45 -33.43 8.91 9.10
CA GLY A 45 -34.66 8.31 9.64
C GLY A 45 -34.74 6.80 9.42
N VAL A 46 -34.44 6.33 8.21
CA VAL A 46 -34.43 4.89 7.89
C VAL A 46 -33.31 4.18 8.66
N LEU A 47 -32.12 4.77 8.75
CA LEU A 47 -31.02 4.21 9.51
C LEU A 47 -31.39 4.00 10.98
N ARG A 48 -32.03 5.00 11.61
CA ARG A 48 -32.54 4.88 12.99
C ARG A 48 -33.53 3.72 13.14
N ALA A 49 -34.50 3.60 12.23
CA ALA A 49 -35.50 2.54 12.27
C ALA A 49 -34.88 1.15 12.10
N VAL A 50 -33.94 1.01 11.16
CA VAL A 50 -33.22 -0.25 10.91
C VAL A 50 -32.38 -0.66 12.14
N LEU A 51 -31.62 0.27 12.72
CA LEU A 51 -30.83 -0.02 13.91
C LEU A 51 -31.72 -0.35 15.12
N ALA A 52 -32.83 0.37 15.31
CA ALA A 52 -33.80 0.10 16.37
C ALA A 52 -34.44 -1.28 16.25
N ALA A 53 -34.74 -1.73 15.02
CA ALA A 53 -35.24 -3.08 14.73
C ALA A 53 -34.23 -4.20 15.08
N ALA A 54 -32.93 -3.87 15.09
CA ALA A 54 -31.85 -4.72 15.58
C ALA A 54 -31.54 -4.50 17.09
N GLY A 55 -32.36 -3.73 17.81
CA GLY A 55 -32.17 -3.43 19.23
C GLY A 55 -31.02 -2.45 19.52
N LYS A 56 -30.64 -1.60 18.56
CA LYS A 56 -29.58 -0.60 18.68
C LYS A 56 -30.13 0.81 18.55
N GLN A 57 -29.61 1.74 19.34
CA GLN A 57 -29.91 3.16 19.21
C GLN A 57 -28.78 3.87 18.46
N LEU A 58 -29.12 4.70 17.46
CA LEU A 58 -28.15 5.57 16.81
C LEU A 58 -27.90 6.80 17.71
N HIS A 59 -26.66 6.94 18.15
CA HIS A 59 -26.16 8.14 18.81
C HIS A 59 -25.03 8.71 17.96
N ALA A 60 -25.09 10.02 17.66
CA ALA A 60 -24.11 10.70 16.83
C ALA A 60 -23.62 11.95 17.54
N GLU A 61 -22.29 12.11 17.58
CA GLU A 61 -21.62 13.26 18.16
C GLU A 61 -20.74 13.92 17.10
N LEU A 62 -20.47 15.21 17.29
CA LEU A 62 -19.51 15.93 16.47
C LEU A 62 -18.12 15.78 17.08
N GLU A 63 -17.13 15.53 16.23
CA GLU A 63 -15.72 15.63 16.57
C GLU A 63 -15.02 16.61 15.63
N PRO A 64 -13.85 17.16 16.01
CA PRO A 64 -13.05 17.95 15.09
C PRO A 64 -12.79 17.19 13.78
N LEU A 65 -12.83 17.92 12.67
CA LEU A 65 -12.57 17.34 11.36
C LEU A 65 -11.21 16.61 11.37
N ASP A 66 -11.19 15.39 10.85
CA ASP A 66 -10.01 14.53 10.79
C ASP A 66 -9.46 14.04 12.13
N ALA A 67 -10.20 14.18 13.24
CA ALA A 67 -9.80 13.60 14.51
C ALA A 67 -9.59 12.07 14.43
N ASP A 68 -10.39 11.36 13.62
CA ASP A 68 -10.22 9.93 13.33
C ASP A 68 -8.89 9.61 12.65
N VAL A 69 -8.50 10.42 11.65
CA VAL A 69 -7.25 10.27 10.90
C VAL A 69 -6.05 10.63 11.79
N ARG A 70 -6.12 11.72 12.54
CA ARG A 70 -5.09 12.15 13.50
C ARG A 70 -4.84 11.07 14.55
N ARG A 71 -5.90 10.48 15.11
CA ARG A 71 -5.77 9.33 16.02
C ARG A 71 -5.10 8.13 15.33
N ALA A 72 -5.39 7.89 14.06
CA ALA A 72 -4.76 6.80 13.31
C ALA A 72 -3.26 7.08 13.02
N ILE A 73 -2.89 8.31 12.65
CA ILE A 73 -1.50 8.76 12.51
C ILE A 73 -0.76 8.58 13.84
N ALA A 74 -1.33 9.05 14.95
CA ALA A 74 -0.74 8.90 16.27
C ALA A 74 -0.51 7.43 16.66
N ARG A 75 -1.44 6.52 16.31
CA ARG A 75 -1.23 5.08 16.50
C ARG A 75 -0.06 4.55 15.66
N VAL A 76 0.04 4.93 14.39
CA VAL A 76 1.15 4.51 13.52
C VAL A 76 2.48 5.08 14.00
N ALA A 77 2.50 6.30 14.53
CA ALA A 77 3.68 6.93 15.10
C ALA A 77 4.12 6.26 16.42
N ALA A 78 3.18 5.73 17.20
CA ALA A 78 3.46 5.01 18.44
C ALA A 78 3.89 3.55 18.22
N SER A 79 3.71 3.00 17.02
CA SER A 79 4.15 1.64 16.66
C SER A 79 5.56 1.64 16.08
N PRO A 80 6.37 0.59 16.33
CA PRO A 80 7.66 0.38 15.65
C PRO A 80 7.52 0.46 14.13
N VAL A 81 8.52 1.00 13.44
CA VAL A 81 8.47 1.20 11.99
C VAL A 81 8.47 -0.14 11.24
N GLU A 82 9.13 -1.15 11.81
CA GLU A 82 9.23 -2.51 11.29
C GLU A 82 7.90 -3.29 11.26
N ASP A 83 6.95 -2.90 12.11
CA ASP A 83 5.61 -3.50 12.13
C ASP A 83 4.76 -3.02 10.94
N ARG A 84 5.19 -1.95 10.26
CA ARG A 84 4.48 -1.40 9.11
C ARG A 84 4.56 -2.37 7.93
N PRO A 85 3.45 -2.67 7.25
CA PRO A 85 3.46 -3.54 6.06
C PRO A 85 4.49 -3.17 5.00
N ALA A 86 4.73 -1.88 4.75
CA ALA A 86 5.76 -1.41 3.81
C ALA A 86 7.18 -1.78 4.28
N ALA A 87 7.50 -1.65 5.57
CA ALA A 87 8.81 -2.03 6.11
C ALA A 87 9.02 -3.55 6.06
N ARG A 88 7.98 -4.34 6.36
CA ARG A 88 8.03 -5.80 6.19
C ARG A 88 8.21 -6.21 4.72
N ASN A 89 7.52 -5.56 3.79
CA ASN A 89 7.71 -5.85 2.36
C ASN A 89 9.13 -5.48 1.92
N TRP A 90 9.66 -4.35 2.42
CA TRP A 90 11.03 -3.91 2.15
C TRP A 90 12.06 -4.92 2.62
N TYR A 91 11.91 -5.47 3.83
CA TYR A 91 12.80 -6.52 4.36
C TYR A 91 13.01 -7.68 3.36
N TRP A 92 11.97 -8.13 2.66
CA TRP A 92 12.07 -9.26 1.71
C TRP A 92 12.59 -8.89 0.32
N LEU A 93 12.73 -7.60 0.01
CA LEU A 93 12.98 -7.12 -1.34
C LEU A 93 14.26 -6.27 -1.44
N HIS A 94 14.71 -5.66 -0.34
CA HIS A 94 15.80 -4.68 -0.34
C HIS A 94 17.12 -5.20 -0.95
N GLU A 95 17.43 -6.49 -0.78
CA GLU A 95 18.63 -7.12 -1.37
C GLU A 95 18.63 -7.12 -2.91
N PHE A 96 17.46 -6.98 -3.53
CA PHE A 96 17.30 -6.96 -4.99
C PHE A 96 17.08 -5.55 -5.55
N ILE A 97 17.25 -4.52 -4.71
CA ILE A 97 17.04 -3.13 -5.08
C ILE A 97 18.38 -2.40 -5.05
N ALA A 98 18.74 -1.79 -6.18
CA ALA A 98 19.96 -0.99 -6.26
C ALA A 98 19.92 0.24 -5.32
N PRO A 99 21.08 0.75 -4.87
CA PRO A 99 21.15 1.90 -3.97
C PRO A 99 20.42 3.15 -4.48
N ASP A 100 20.46 3.39 -5.80
CA ASP A 100 19.78 4.51 -6.45
C ASP A 100 18.31 4.20 -6.75
N HIS A 101 17.56 4.08 -5.66
CA HIS A 101 16.11 3.83 -5.67
C HIS A 101 15.35 4.93 -4.95
N ARG A 102 14.02 4.91 -5.14
CA ARG A 102 13.05 5.69 -4.37
C ARG A 102 11.76 4.89 -4.23
N VAL A 103 11.33 4.62 -3.00
CA VAL A 103 10.00 4.08 -2.72
C VAL A 103 8.97 5.20 -2.87
N GLU A 104 7.86 4.91 -3.54
CA GLU A 104 6.85 5.88 -3.95
C GLU A 104 5.44 5.49 -3.50
N GLY A 105 4.47 6.37 -3.78
CA GLY A 105 3.05 6.09 -3.62
C GLY A 105 2.62 5.76 -2.19
N VAL A 106 1.71 4.79 -2.07
CA VAL A 106 1.07 4.44 -0.80
C VAL A 106 2.07 3.81 0.18
N ALA A 107 3.03 3.04 -0.32
CA ALA A 107 4.11 2.47 0.49
C ALA A 107 5.00 3.57 1.10
N ALA A 108 5.38 4.56 0.29
CA ALA A 108 6.10 5.74 0.77
C ALA A 108 5.32 6.48 1.84
N ALA A 109 4.03 6.71 1.61
CA ALA A 109 3.16 7.39 2.57
C ALA A 109 3.15 6.65 3.93
N GLN A 110 3.04 5.32 3.92
CA GLN A 110 3.02 4.53 5.15
C GLN A 110 4.38 4.53 5.87
N LEU A 111 5.49 4.47 5.13
CA LEU A 111 6.83 4.61 5.71
C LEU A 111 7.02 5.98 6.39
N LEU A 112 6.35 7.02 5.89
CA LEU A 112 6.32 8.36 6.50
C LEU A 112 5.26 8.53 7.59
N GLY A 113 4.50 7.49 7.93
CA GLY A 113 3.56 7.48 9.05
C GLY A 113 2.09 7.65 8.67
N ALA A 114 1.75 7.66 7.38
CA ALA A 114 0.34 7.71 6.96
C ALA A 114 -0.39 6.39 7.32
N PRO A 115 -1.61 6.45 7.88
CA PRO A 115 -2.40 5.29 8.27
C PRO A 115 -3.14 4.70 7.06
N VAL A 116 -2.39 4.24 6.07
CA VAL A 116 -2.91 3.74 4.79
C VAL A 116 -2.58 2.26 4.60
N PRO A 117 -3.46 1.47 3.97
CA PRO A 117 -3.18 0.07 3.68
C PRO A 117 -2.13 -0.05 2.57
N VAL A 118 -1.16 -0.95 2.75
CA VAL A 118 -0.11 -1.23 1.77
C VAL A 118 -0.16 -2.72 1.43
N ASP A 119 -0.27 -3.03 0.15
CA ASP A 119 -0.36 -4.39 -0.39
C ASP A 119 0.83 -4.76 -1.31
N HIS A 120 1.62 -3.76 -1.73
CA HIS A 120 2.86 -3.90 -2.49
C HIS A 120 3.72 -2.63 -2.33
N LEU A 121 4.97 -2.69 -2.76
CA LEU A 121 5.84 -1.50 -2.86
C LEU A 121 5.78 -0.93 -4.28
N ASP A 122 5.70 0.38 -4.40
CA ASP A 122 6.04 1.10 -5.64
C ASP A 122 7.47 1.60 -5.52
N ILE A 123 8.36 1.22 -6.45
CA ILE A 123 9.79 1.54 -6.39
C ILE A 123 10.25 2.07 -7.74
N ALA A 124 10.79 3.28 -7.76
CA ALA A 124 11.58 3.79 -8.87
C ALA A 124 13.05 3.42 -8.65
N VAL A 125 13.72 2.92 -9.68
CA VAL A 125 15.15 2.60 -9.64
C VAL A 125 15.84 3.27 -10.83
N ALA A 126 16.96 3.95 -10.58
CA ALA A 126 17.74 4.57 -11.65
C ALA A 126 18.14 3.53 -12.71
N ASP A 127 17.95 3.82 -13.99
CA ASP A 127 18.26 2.94 -15.13
C ASP A 127 19.78 2.90 -15.42
N LEU A 128 20.51 2.43 -14.42
CA LEU A 128 21.95 2.19 -14.39
C LEU A 128 22.22 0.67 -14.40
N PRO A 129 23.41 0.22 -14.81
CA PRO A 129 23.76 -1.21 -14.80
C PRO A 129 23.46 -1.90 -13.46
N ALA A 130 23.78 -1.22 -12.35
CA ALA A 130 23.53 -1.69 -10.99
C ALA A 130 22.07 -2.09 -10.71
N ALA A 131 21.08 -1.49 -11.39
CA ALA A 131 19.66 -1.82 -11.21
C ALA A 131 19.35 -3.26 -11.60
N CYS A 132 19.81 -3.69 -12.78
CA CYS A 132 19.59 -5.05 -13.24
C CYS A 132 20.56 -6.04 -12.58
N GLU A 133 21.78 -5.61 -12.25
CA GLU A 133 22.74 -6.42 -11.48
C GLU A 133 22.17 -6.85 -10.12
N ALA A 134 21.51 -5.93 -9.39
CA ALA A 134 20.84 -6.24 -8.12
C ALA A 134 19.72 -7.29 -8.26
N LEU A 135 18.95 -7.23 -9.36
CA LEU A 135 17.83 -8.14 -9.62
C LEU A 135 18.27 -9.56 -10.01
N VAL A 136 19.49 -9.73 -10.50
CA VAL A 136 20.05 -11.05 -10.84
C VAL A 136 20.32 -11.87 -9.56
N GLY A 137 20.48 -11.20 -8.42
CA GLY A 137 20.80 -11.81 -7.13
C GLY A 137 22.30 -12.04 -6.93
N ASN A 138 22.72 -12.15 -5.67
CA ASN A 138 24.12 -12.28 -5.26
C ASN A 138 24.60 -13.75 -5.14
N GLY A 139 23.82 -14.71 -5.66
CA GLY A 139 24.14 -16.14 -5.64
C GLY A 139 23.87 -16.85 -4.30
N GLU A 140 23.73 -16.14 -3.18
CA GLU A 140 23.33 -16.74 -1.90
C GLU A 140 21.83 -17.08 -1.88
N MET A 141 21.04 -16.16 -2.44
CA MET A 141 19.59 -16.29 -2.61
C MET A 141 19.22 -16.33 -4.10
N PRO A 142 18.22 -17.15 -4.50
CA PRO A 142 17.67 -17.04 -5.84
C PRO A 142 17.06 -15.65 -6.03
N GLY A 143 17.30 -15.05 -7.21
CA GLY A 143 16.72 -13.76 -7.56
C GLY A 143 15.19 -13.76 -7.53
N PRO A 144 14.56 -12.57 -7.45
CA PRO A 144 13.12 -12.42 -7.46
C PRO A 144 12.53 -12.95 -8.76
N ARG A 145 11.26 -13.37 -8.71
CA ARG A 145 10.52 -13.63 -9.94
C ARG A 145 10.05 -12.32 -10.52
N LEU A 146 10.31 -12.12 -11.81
CA LEU A 146 9.95 -10.92 -12.55
C LEU A 146 8.81 -11.21 -13.53
N THR A 147 7.76 -10.37 -13.52
CA THR A 147 6.55 -10.56 -14.31
C THR A 147 6.12 -9.25 -14.97
N VAL A 148 5.50 -9.32 -16.15
CA VAL A 148 4.99 -8.13 -16.87
C VAL A 148 3.80 -7.47 -16.16
N ARG A 149 3.02 -8.27 -15.43
CA ARG A 149 1.89 -7.82 -14.60
C ARG A 149 1.80 -8.67 -13.35
N ARG A 150 1.17 -8.15 -12.30
CA ARG A 150 0.94 -8.89 -11.06
C ARG A 150 0.19 -10.20 -11.35
N GLY A 151 0.72 -11.31 -10.84
CA GLY A 151 0.14 -12.64 -10.99
C GLY A 151 0.32 -13.30 -12.38
N ALA A 152 1.01 -12.67 -13.32
CA ALA A 152 1.40 -13.35 -14.56
C ALA A 152 2.55 -14.33 -14.35
N TRP A 153 2.80 -15.15 -15.37
CA TRP A 153 4.00 -15.98 -15.45
C TRP A 153 5.25 -15.12 -15.46
N ALA A 154 6.27 -15.60 -14.75
CA ALA A 154 7.56 -14.94 -14.75
C ALA A 154 8.30 -15.23 -16.06
N PHE A 155 8.97 -14.21 -16.61
CA PHE A 155 9.90 -14.43 -17.70
C PHE A 155 11.21 -15.04 -17.16
N ALA A 156 11.92 -15.76 -18.02
CA ALA A 156 13.14 -16.48 -17.66
C ALA A 156 14.32 -15.50 -17.48
N ALA A 157 14.35 -14.82 -16.34
CA ALA A 157 15.42 -13.92 -15.97
C ALA A 157 16.77 -14.68 -15.88
N PRO A 158 17.86 -14.11 -16.40
CA PRO A 158 19.18 -14.72 -16.27
C PRO A 158 19.58 -14.76 -14.78
N GLY A 159 19.94 -15.95 -14.30
CA GLY A 159 20.49 -16.12 -12.96
C GLY A 159 22.01 -16.23 -13.01
N VAL A 160 22.65 -16.04 -11.86
CA VAL A 160 24.06 -16.32 -11.65
C VAL A 160 24.26 -17.49 -10.69
N ARG A 161 25.36 -18.21 -10.88
CA ARG A 161 25.78 -19.28 -9.97
C ARG A 161 26.27 -18.72 -8.63
N ARG A 162 26.28 -19.55 -7.59
CA ARG A 162 26.96 -19.23 -6.33
C ARG A 162 28.42 -18.82 -6.61
N GLN A 163 28.88 -17.76 -5.95
CA GLN A 163 30.23 -17.21 -6.11
C GLN A 163 30.54 -16.69 -7.53
N ALA A 164 29.52 -16.18 -8.23
CA ALA A 164 29.74 -15.48 -9.50
C ALA A 164 30.65 -14.26 -9.30
N THR A 165 31.52 -14.04 -10.28
CA THR A 165 32.38 -12.86 -10.36
C THR A 165 31.58 -11.61 -10.72
N ASP A 166 32.10 -10.43 -10.38
CA ASP A 166 31.48 -9.15 -10.76
C ASP A 166 31.20 -9.05 -12.26
N ARG A 167 32.08 -9.63 -13.09
CA ARG A 167 31.90 -9.71 -14.54
C ARG A 167 30.69 -10.59 -14.94
N GLU A 168 30.54 -11.76 -14.32
CA GLU A 168 29.39 -12.64 -14.58
C GLU A 168 28.08 -11.98 -14.16
N ILE A 169 28.09 -11.21 -13.05
CA ILE A 169 26.93 -10.43 -12.58
C ILE A 169 26.61 -9.31 -13.57
N ALA A 170 27.60 -8.54 -14.02
CA ALA A 170 27.42 -7.49 -15.02
C ALA A 170 26.87 -8.04 -16.34
N ASP A 171 27.42 -9.15 -16.84
CA ASP A 171 26.96 -9.81 -18.07
C ASP A 171 25.52 -10.35 -17.94
N ALA A 172 25.13 -10.84 -16.76
CA ALA A 172 23.75 -11.24 -16.48
C ALA A 172 22.81 -10.02 -16.35
N GLY A 173 23.25 -8.95 -15.70
CA GLY A 173 22.51 -7.70 -15.55
C GLY A 173 22.22 -7.04 -16.89
N ALA A 174 23.21 -6.99 -17.80
CA ALA A 174 23.03 -6.49 -19.16
C ALA A 174 21.97 -7.27 -19.95
N ARG A 175 22.03 -8.61 -19.91
CA ARG A 175 21.02 -9.47 -20.54
C ARG A 175 19.63 -9.31 -19.91
N LEU A 176 19.56 -9.15 -18.59
CA LEU A 176 18.29 -8.89 -17.91
C LEU A 176 17.70 -7.55 -18.34
N ARG A 177 18.53 -6.51 -18.49
CA ARG A 177 18.07 -5.19 -18.96
C ARG A 177 17.44 -5.26 -20.35
N GLU A 178 18.08 -5.98 -21.27
CA GLU A 178 17.53 -6.21 -22.62
C GLU A 178 16.18 -6.95 -22.55
N LEU A 179 16.10 -8.01 -21.75
CA LEU A 179 14.88 -8.78 -21.56
C LEU A 179 13.74 -7.95 -20.95
N VAL A 180 14.03 -7.11 -19.95
CA VAL A 180 13.02 -6.23 -19.34
C VAL A 180 12.47 -5.26 -20.39
N ARG A 181 13.33 -4.64 -21.21
CA ARG A 181 12.88 -3.72 -22.27
C ARG A 181 12.06 -4.41 -23.35
N GLU A 182 12.38 -5.67 -23.66
CA GLU A 182 11.59 -6.48 -24.60
C GLU A 182 10.20 -6.82 -24.04
N GLN A 183 10.14 -7.26 -22.78
CA GLN A 183 8.90 -7.75 -22.15
C GLN A 183 8.03 -6.63 -21.58
N CYS A 184 8.62 -5.49 -21.22
CA CYS A 184 8.02 -4.38 -20.49
C CYS A 184 8.38 -3.04 -21.17
N PRO A 185 7.69 -2.65 -22.25
CA PRO A 185 8.06 -1.48 -23.05
C PRO A 185 7.93 -0.14 -22.32
N ASP A 186 7.17 -0.09 -21.22
CA ASP A 186 7.04 1.09 -20.36
C ASP A 186 8.06 1.08 -19.19
N ASP A 187 9.12 0.28 -19.31
CA ASP A 187 10.19 0.10 -18.30
C ASP A 187 9.66 -0.25 -16.89
N THR A 188 8.44 -0.80 -16.83
CA THR A 188 7.72 -1.13 -15.59
C THR A 188 7.42 -2.62 -15.53
N PHE A 189 7.83 -3.26 -14.45
CA PHE A 189 7.62 -4.68 -14.21
C PHE A 189 7.25 -4.94 -12.76
N TRP A 190 6.80 -6.16 -12.50
CA TRP A 190 6.50 -6.64 -11.16
C TRP A 190 7.58 -7.61 -10.71
N MET A 191 7.92 -7.51 -9.44
CA MET A 191 8.84 -8.40 -8.75
C MET A 191 8.13 -9.05 -7.56
N VAL A 192 8.43 -10.32 -7.31
CA VAL A 192 7.97 -11.02 -6.10
C VAL A 192 9.06 -11.87 -5.46
N SER A 193 9.20 -11.70 -4.15
CA SER A 193 10.04 -12.51 -3.25
C SER A 193 9.26 -12.75 -1.95
N ALA A 194 9.31 -13.97 -1.39
CA ALA A 194 8.62 -14.32 -0.14
C ALA A 194 7.15 -13.81 -0.04
N GLN A 195 6.39 -13.92 -1.14
CA GLN A 195 5.01 -13.40 -1.29
C GLN A 195 4.85 -11.86 -1.21
N CYS A 196 5.94 -11.12 -1.02
CA CYS A 196 5.99 -9.66 -1.06
C CYS A 196 6.14 -9.19 -2.50
N TRP A 197 5.28 -8.26 -2.90
CA TRP A 197 5.25 -7.72 -4.25
C TRP A 197 5.84 -6.32 -4.28
N ALA A 198 6.60 -6.03 -5.34
CA ALA A 198 6.94 -4.67 -5.74
C ALA A 198 6.58 -4.46 -7.22
N ARG A 199 6.07 -3.27 -7.52
CA ARG A 199 6.06 -2.72 -8.87
C ARG A 199 7.28 -1.83 -9.00
N VAL A 200 8.15 -2.17 -9.94
CA VAL A 200 9.41 -1.49 -10.18
C VAL A 200 9.33 -0.78 -11.52
N ARG A 201 9.76 0.48 -11.55
CA ARG A 201 9.97 1.26 -12.78
C ARG A 201 11.43 1.65 -12.91
N LEU A 202 12.03 1.42 -14.07
CA LEU A 202 13.36 1.96 -14.39
C LEU A 202 13.23 3.39 -14.89
N VAL A 203 14.03 4.30 -14.34
CA VAL A 203 13.84 5.75 -14.53
C VAL A 203 15.17 6.46 -14.72
N PRO A 204 15.22 7.66 -15.33
CA PRO A 204 16.44 8.47 -15.33
C PRO A 204 16.96 8.69 -13.89
N PRO A 205 18.29 8.70 -13.65
CA PRO A 205 18.84 8.90 -12.31
C PRO A 205 18.32 10.15 -11.58
N ALA A 206 18.07 11.23 -12.31
CA ALA A 206 17.52 12.48 -11.77
C ALA A 206 16.15 12.31 -11.07
N ASP A 207 15.35 11.31 -11.47
CA ASP A 207 14.01 11.08 -10.92
C ASP A 207 14.04 10.47 -9.52
N VAL A 208 15.18 9.90 -9.09
CA VAL A 208 15.36 9.29 -7.76
C VAL A 208 16.27 10.09 -6.84
N GLU A 209 16.85 11.20 -7.31
CA GLU A 209 17.77 12.05 -6.52
C GLU A 209 17.10 12.71 -5.32
N ARG A 210 15.81 13.03 -5.41
CA ARG A 210 15.04 13.66 -4.33
C ARG A 210 14.36 12.60 -3.47
N TYR A 211 14.82 12.45 -2.24
CA TYR A 211 14.28 11.51 -1.28
C TYR A 211 14.36 12.02 0.16
N VAL A 212 13.66 11.32 1.04
CA VAL A 212 13.82 11.34 2.49
C VAL A 212 14.27 9.95 2.92
N GLU A 213 15.25 9.89 3.82
CA GLU A 213 15.72 8.63 4.38
C GLU A 213 14.83 8.17 5.53
N VAL A 214 14.43 6.90 5.50
CA VAL A 214 13.76 6.25 6.62
C VAL A 214 14.64 5.09 7.08
N VAL A 215 15.02 5.09 8.36
CA VAL A 215 15.84 4.04 8.95
C VAL A 215 14.94 2.85 9.32
N LEU A 216 15.23 1.68 8.78
CA LEU A 216 14.57 0.41 9.08
C LEU A 216 15.60 -0.59 9.64
N PRO A 217 15.16 -1.69 10.28
CA PRO A 217 16.09 -2.74 10.70
C PRO A 217 16.90 -3.37 9.54
N ALA A 218 16.32 -3.41 8.34
CA ALA A 218 16.97 -3.90 7.13
C ALA A 218 17.90 -2.86 6.46
N GLY A 219 18.11 -1.70 7.09
CA GLY A 219 18.91 -0.60 6.55
C GLY A 219 18.08 0.64 6.22
N VAL A 220 18.71 1.59 5.53
CA VAL A 220 18.09 2.86 5.14
C VAL A 220 17.33 2.68 3.84
N VAL A 221 16.06 3.07 3.81
CA VAL A 221 15.25 3.13 2.60
C VAL A 221 15.07 4.58 2.15
N ARG A 222 15.23 4.83 0.85
CA ARG A 222 14.98 6.14 0.22
C ARG A 222 13.51 6.24 -0.16
N VAL A 223 12.82 7.26 0.34
CA VAL A 223 11.37 7.42 0.18
C VAL A 223 11.06 8.76 -0.49
N ALA A 224 10.05 8.80 -1.36
CA ALA A 224 9.57 10.04 -1.94
C ALA A 224 9.20 11.07 -0.84
N PRO A 225 9.57 12.35 -0.98
CA PRO A 225 9.19 13.39 -0.02
C PRO A 225 7.67 13.48 0.12
N LEU A 226 7.16 13.69 1.35
CA LEU A 226 5.72 13.67 1.64
C LEU A 226 4.86 14.59 0.73
N HIS A 227 5.41 15.74 0.33
CA HIS A 227 4.72 16.72 -0.51
C HIS A 227 4.67 16.31 -1.99
N GLU A 228 5.49 15.35 -2.42
CA GLU A 228 5.48 14.78 -3.78
C GLU A 228 4.55 13.56 -3.91
N ILE A 229 4.14 12.96 -2.78
CA ILE A 229 3.29 11.76 -2.79
C ILE A 229 1.83 12.12 -3.03
N GLU A 230 1.32 11.84 -4.22
CA GLU A 230 -0.09 12.06 -4.56
C GLU A 230 -0.88 10.74 -4.65
N SER A 231 -2.19 10.81 -4.45
CA SER A 231 -3.09 9.67 -4.60
C SER A 231 -4.45 10.10 -5.12
N THR A 232 -5.05 9.27 -5.96
CA THR A 232 -6.44 9.42 -6.40
C THR A 232 -7.44 8.73 -5.48
N ASP A 233 -6.98 7.90 -4.53
CA ASP A 233 -7.85 7.30 -3.51
C ASP A 233 -8.20 8.36 -2.45
N PRO A 234 -9.47 8.75 -2.30
CA PRO A 234 -9.86 9.83 -1.40
C PRO A 234 -9.46 9.61 0.06
N ARG A 235 -9.38 8.35 0.53
CA ARG A 235 -8.96 8.02 1.90
C ARG A 235 -7.45 8.27 2.07
N VAL A 236 -6.66 7.88 1.08
CA VAL A 236 -5.21 8.11 1.06
C VAL A 236 -4.92 9.60 0.93
N SER A 237 -5.57 10.31 0.00
CA SER A 237 -5.40 11.77 -0.18
C SER A 237 -5.76 12.52 1.10
N ARG A 238 -6.84 12.12 1.79
CA ARG A 238 -7.23 12.68 3.09
C ARG A 238 -6.15 12.45 4.15
N ALA A 239 -5.62 11.23 4.25
CA ALA A 239 -4.56 10.90 5.21
C ALA A 239 -3.27 11.70 4.96
N LEU A 240 -2.86 11.83 3.69
CA LEU A 240 -1.70 12.61 3.28
C LEU A 240 -1.86 14.10 3.61
N ARG A 241 -3.03 14.68 3.34
CA ARG A 241 -3.31 16.09 3.70
C ARG A 241 -3.13 16.30 5.20
N VAL A 242 -3.78 15.48 6.03
CA VAL A 242 -3.70 15.60 7.50
C VAL A 242 -2.25 15.43 7.98
N LEU A 243 -1.52 14.47 7.44
CA LEU A 243 -0.12 14.24 7.79
C LEU A 243 0.78 15.44 7.42
N ARG A 244 0.53 16.08 6.26
CA ARG A 244 1.24 17.30 5.83
C ARG A 244 0.93 18.48 6.75
N ASP A 245 -0.34 18.67 7.11
CA ASP A 245 -0.78 19.73 8.02
C ASP A 245 -0.04 19.61 9.37
N ASP A 246 0.07 18.39 9.90
CA ASP A 246 0.75 18.10 11.19
C ASP A 246 2.26 18.32 11.11
N ALA A 247 2.88 17.90 10.00
CA ALA A 247 4.31 18.13 9.76
C ALA A 247 4.63 19.64 9.63
N GLY A 248 3.75 20.42 9.00
CA GLY A 248 3.89 21.88 8.89
C GLY A 248 3.73 22.60 10.23
N ALA A 249 2.75 22.19 11.04
CA ALA A 249 2.54 22.75 12.37
C ALA A 249 3.76 22.55 13.30
N THR A 250 4.40 21.38 13.22
CA THR A 250 5.58 21.05 14.05
C THR A 250 6.82 21.88 13.70
N ARG A 251 6.94 22.38 12.46
CA ARG A 251 8.10 23.20 12.03
C ARG A 251 7.96 24.69 12.37
N SER A 252 6.77 25.12 12.79
CA SER A 252 6.42 26.54 12.97
C SER A 252 6.49 27.02 14.42
N GLY A 253 6.87 26.15 15.36
CA GLY A 253 7.04 26.45 16.79
C GLY A 253 8.42 26.07 17.27
#